data_AF-A0A4V0WPF4-F1
#
_entry.id   AF-A0A4V0WPF4-F1
#
_cell.length_a   1.000
_cell.length_b   1.000
_cell.length_c   1.000
_cell.angle_alpha   90.00
_cell.angle_beta   90.00
_cell.angle_gamma   90.00
#
_symmetry.space_group_name_H-M   'P 1'
#
loop_
_entity.id
_entity.type
_entity.pdbx_description
1 polymer ?
#
loop_
_entity_poly.entity_id
_entity_poly.type
_entity_poly.pdbx_seq_one_letter_code
_entity_poly.pdbx_strand_id
1 'polypeptide(L)'
;MLNRQMIEPKKMLNILSTLREGFFAIRCQLSRKTYQVLLYKYEKDYFLLKNPYLFHLLMDRNAYYWNDQEILDSIEATFDENQYYPTSKEWVELDLSTLKLKENVEIEWFQFED
;
A
#
# COMPACT_ATOMS: atom_id res chain seq x y z
N MET A 1 -0.08 -17.09 2.34
CA MET A 1 0.82 -16.67 1.23
C MET A 1 0.47 -15.25 0.81
N LEU A 2 1.37 -14.48 0.17
CA LEU A 2 1.04 -13.14 -0.31
C LEU A 2 0.62 -13.17 -1.78
N ASN A 3 -0.63 -12.83 -2.05
CA ASN A 3 -1.13 -12.72 -3.42
C ASN A 3 -1.06 -11.26 -3.88
N ARG A 4 -0.23 -11.00 -4.91
CA ARG A 4 0.02 -9.65 -5.44
C ARG A 4 -0.83 -9.39 -6.69
N GLN A 5 -1.56 -8.29 -6.68
CA GLN A 5 -2.40 -7.87 -7.81
C GLN A 5 -2.21 -6.39 -8.13
N MET A 6 -2.11 -6.07 -9.42
CA MET A 6 -2.18 -4.70 -9.91
C MET A 6 -3.64 -4.29 -10.05
N ILE A 7 -4.03 -3.18 -9.43
CA ILE A 7 -5.44 -2.76 -9.34
C ILE A 7 -5.59 -1.29 -9.69
N GLU A 8 -6.66 -0.96 -10.41
CA GLU A 8 -7.02 0.43 -10.66
C GLU A 8 -7.58 1.11 -9.40
N PRO A 9 -7.32 2.41 -9.18
CA PRO A 9 -7.83 3.15 -8.02
C PRO A 9 -9.34 3.01 -7.80
N LYS A 10 -10.13 2.95 -8.87
CA LYS A 10 -11.58 2.77 -8.80
C LYS A 10 -11.98 1.39 -8.26
N LYS A 11 -11.29 0.32 -8.68
CA LYS A 11 -11.54 -1.04 -8.18
C LYS A 11 -11.06 -1.17 -6.73
N MET A 12 -9.96 -0.52 -6.39
CA MET A 12 -9.42 -0.46 -5.04
C MET A 12 -10.39 0.16 -4.02
N LEU A 13 -11.06 1.27 -4.38
CA LEU A 13 -12.13 1.86 -3.56
C LEU A 13 -13.24 0.85 -3.20
N ASN A 14 -13.63 0.00 -4.16
CA ASN A 14 -14.63 -1.02 -3.91
C ASN A 14 -14.11 -2.13 -2.98
N ILE A 15 -12.86 -2.57 -3.18
CA ILE A 15 -12.22 -3.62 -2.36
C ILE A 15 -12.10 -3.17 -0.90
N LEU A 16 -11.69 -1.92 -0.65
CA LEU A 16 -11.54 -1.38 0.70
C LEU A 16 -12.81 -1.47 1.55
N SER A 17 -13.98 -1.45 0.92
CA SER A 17 -15.26 -1.51 1.63
C SER A 17 -15.56 -2.89 2.24
N THR A 18 -15.03 -3.96 1.66
CA THR A 18 -15.28 -5.35 2.09
C THR A 18 -14.05 -6.04 2.67
N LEU A 19 -12.86 -5.53 2.38
CA LEU A 19 -11.63 -6.11 2.88
C LEU A 19 -11.53 -5.92 4.39
N ARG A 20 -11.13 -6.96 5.14
CA ARG A 20 -10.79 -6.81 6.57
C ARG A 20 -9.35 -6.37 6.73
N GLU A 21 -8.43 -7.13 6.14
CA GLU A 21 -7.00 -6.91 6.25
C GLU A 21 -6.34 -6.85 4.87
N GLY A 22 -5.36 -5.97 4.71
CA GLY A 22 -4.61 -5.89 3.47
C GLY A 22 -3.54 -4.82 3.47
N PHE A 23 -2.56 -5.02 2.61
CA PHE A 23 -1.46 -4.11 2.40
C PHE A 23 -1.45 -3.59 0.96
N PHE A 24 -1.17 -2.31 0.79
CA PHE A 24 -1.24 -1.64 -0.49
C PHE A 24 -0.06 -0.71 -0.69
N ALA A 25 0.58 -0.81 -1.85
CA ALA A 25 1.57 0.14 -2.31
C ALA A 25 0.97 0.96 -3.46
N ILE A 26 0.81 2.27 -3.25
CA ILE A 26 0.27 3.20 -4.23
C ILE A 26 1.41 4.05 -4.75
N ARG A 27 1.55 4.13 -6.08
CA ARG A 27 2.53 4.96 -6.77
C ARG A 27 1.86 5.74 -7.90
N CYS A 28 2.15 7.03 -7.99
CA CYS A 28 1.75 7.85 -9.13
C CYS A 28 2.85 8.85 -9.47
N GLN A 29 3.32 8.84 -10.71
CA GLN A 29 4.27 9.84 -11.19
C GLN A 29 3.53 11.15 -11.48
N LEU A 30 3.79 12.17 -10.67
CA LEU A 30 3.33 13.53 -10.95
C LEU A 30 4.46 14.34 -11.59
N SER A 31 4.13 15.53 -12.11
CA SER A 31 5.04 16.35 -12.92
C SER A 31 6.37 16.70 -12.24
N ARG A 32 6.43 16.78 -10.91
CA ARG A 32 7.65 17.15 -10.16
C ARG A 32 8.04 16.20 -9.04
N LYS A 33 7.16 15.29 -8.66
CA LYS A 33 7.36 14.35 -7.55
C LYS A 33 6.61 13.07 -7.79
N THR A 34 7.09 11.98 -7.23
CA THR A 34 6.35 10.73 -7.19
C THR A 34 5.50 10.71 -5.94
N TYR A 35 4.20 10.57 -6.10
CA TYR A 35 3.31 10.25 -4.99
C TYR A 35 3.48 8.79 -4.64
N GLN A 36 3.85 8.49 -3.39
CA GLN A 36 4.07 7.13 -2.91
C GLN A 36 3.45 6.97 -1.52
N VAL A 37 2.63 5.95 -1.36
CA VAL A 37 2.00 5.60 -0.09
C VAL A 37 2.06 4.10 0.10
N LEU A 38 2.47 3.68 1.30
CA LEU A 38 2.28 2.33 1.80
C LEU A 38 1.15 2.37 2.83
N LEU A 39 0.08 1.64 2.55
CA LEU A 39 -1.12 1.62 3.37
C LEU A 39 -1.35 0.21 3.89
N TYR A 40 -1.51 0.08 5.20
CA TYR A 40 -1.99 -1.12 5.85
C TYR A 40 -3.41 -0.90 6.35
N LYS A 41 -4.29 -1.86 6.14
CA LYS A 41 -5.65 -1.86 6.66
C LYS A 41 -5.82 -3.06 7.58
N TYR A 42 -6.38 -2.85 8.77
CA TYR A 42 -6.77 -3.91 9.68
C TYR A 42 -8.15 -3.60 10.27
N GLU A 43 -9.13 -4.44 10.00
CA GLU A 43 -10.53 -4.27 10.41
C GLU A 43 -11.13 -2.91 10.03
N LYS A 44 -11.17 -1.94 10.93
CA LYS A 44 -11.66 -0.57 10.65
C LYS A 44 -10.54 0.47 10.61
N ASP A 45 -9.34 0.07 10.99
CA ASP A 45 -8.20 0.94 11.20
C ASP A 45 -7.30 0.94 9.95
N TYR A 46 -6.67 2.09 9.72
CA TYR A 46 -5.81 2.34 8.58
C TYR A 46 -4.50 2.94 9.07
N PHE A 47 -3.39 2.49 8.50
CA PHE A 47 -2.05 2.88 8.89
C PHE A 47 -1.21 3.22 7.65
N LEU A 48 -0.59 4.40 7.67
CA LEU A 48 0.40 4.79 6.67
C LEU A 48 1.76 4.30 7.16
N LEU A 49 2.30 3.29 6.51
CA LEU A 49 3.62 2.76 6.83
C LEU A 49 4.70 3.73 6.35
N LYS A 50 5.75 3.90 7.15
CA LYS A 50 6.86 4.85 6.92
C LYS A 50 8.24 4.22 6.97
N ASN A 51 8.31 2.89 7.05
CA ASN A 51 9.57 2.15 7.04
C ASN A 51 10.34 2.37 5.73
N PRO A 52 11.51 3.03 5.76
CA PRO A 52 12.30 3.31 4.56
C PRO A 52 12.75 2.06 3.82
N TYR A 53 13.03 0.97 4.54
CA TYR A 53 13.42 -0.31 3.94
C TYR A 53 12.26 -0.93 3.17
N LEU A 54 11.04 -0.93 3.74
CA LEU A 54 9.85 -1.41 3.05
C LEU A 54 9.53 -0.55 1.80
N PHE A 55 9.73 0.76 1.87
CA PHE A 55 9.66 1.62 0.68
C PHE A 55 10.71 1.25 -0.36
N HIS A 56 11.95 1.00 0.04
CA HIS A 56 13.00 0.60 -0.88
C HIS A 56 12.66 -0.73 -1.58
N LEU A 57 12.24 -1.74 -0.81
CA LEU A 57 11.82 -3.04 -1.33
C LEU A 57 10.72 -2.91 -2.39
N LEU A 58 9.66 -2.14 -2.10
CA LEU A 58 8.48 -2.10 -2.96
C LEU A 58 8.61 -1.10 -4.12
N MET A 59 9.51 -0.12 -4.03
CA MET A 59 9.57 0.98 -5.00
C MET A 59 10.76 0.89 -5.95
N ASP A 60 11.78 0.09 -5.62
CA ASP A 60 12.90 -0.20 -6.51
C ASP A 60 12.57 -1.37 -7.46
N ARG A 61 12.21 -1.04 -8.70
CA ARG A 61 11.86 -2.04 -9.72
C ARG A 61 13.05 -2.84 -10.24
N ASN A 62 14.28 -2.42 -9.94
CA ASN A 62 15.50 -3.13 -10.33
C ASN A 62 16.02 -4.03 -9.20
N ALA A 63 15.44 -3.93 -7.99
CA ALA A 63 15.73 -4.84 -6.91
C ALA A 63 15.15 -6.23 -7.23
N TYR A 64 16.05 -7.18 -7.49
CA TYR A 64 15.76 -8.59 -7.72
C TYR A 64 14.88 -9.19 -6.59
N TYR A 65 13.96 -10.09 -7.00
CA TYR A 65 13.25 -11.10 -6.20
C TYR A 65 13.14 -10.85 -4.70
N TRP A 66 12.08 -10.17 -4.29
CA TRP A 66 11.66 -10.14 -2.88
C TRP A 66 10.92 -11.44 -2.57
N ASN A 67 11.19 -12.02 -1.41
CA ASN A 67 10.38 -13.10 -0.87
C ASN A 67 9.15 -12.52 -0.18
N ASP A 68 7.99 -13.16 -0.32
CA ASP A 68 6.78 -12.81 0.42
C ASP A 68 7.07 -12.67 1.92
N GLN A 69 7.89 -13.57 2.47
CA GLN A 69 8.28 -13.51 3.88
C GLN A 69 9.04 -12.23 4.24
N GLU A 70 9.93 -11.73 3.36
CA GLU A 70 10.68 -10.50 3.64
C GLU A 70 9.76 -9.28 3.70
N ILE A 71 8.71 -9.25 2.87
CA ILE A 71 7.68 -8.19 2.91
C ILE A 71 6.90 -8.29 4.22
N LEU A 72 6.48 -9.49 4.61
CA LEU A 72 5.77 -9.72 5.88
C LEU A 72 6.61 -9.29 7.08
N ASP A 73 7.85 -9.80 7.19
CA ASP A 73 8.78 -9.46 8.26
C ASP A 73 9.02 -7.94 8.33
N SER A 74 9.11 -7.28 7.17
CA SER A 74 9.27 -5.82 7.10
C SER A 74 8.02 -5.06 7.54
N ILE A 75 6.81 -5.58 7.27
CA ILE A 75 5.56 -5.01 7.76
C ILE A 75 5.49 -5.15 9.28
N GLU A 76 5.79 -6.34 9.82
CA GLU A 76 5.83 -6.59 11.28
C GLU A 76 6.82 -5.66 11.98
N ALA A 77 8.05 -5.58 11.48
CA ALA A 77 9.07 -4.67 12.00
C ALA A 77 8.63 -3.20 11.96
N THR A 78 7.85 -2.80 10.95
CA THR A 78 7.29 -1.45 10.86
C THR A 78 6.37 -1.13 12.05
N PHE A 79 5.56 -2.10 12.48
CA PHE A 79 4.68 -1.93 13.63
C PHE A 79 5.46 -2.00 14.95
N ASP A 80 6.37 -2.97 15.11
CA ASP A 80 7.21 -3.12 16.30
C ASP A 80 8.05 -1.87 16.59
N GLU A 81 8.58 -1.24 15.54
CA GLU A 81 9.37 -0.02 15.62
C GLU A 81 8.53 1.28 15.61
N ASN A 82 7.20 1.18 15.60
CA ASN A 82 6.27 2.31 15.52
C ASN A 82 6.51 3.24 14.30
N GLN A 83 6.95 2.68 13.18
CA GLN A 83 7.22 3.39 11.93
C GLN A 83 5.95 3.56 11.08
N TYR A 84 4.86 4.03 11.69
CA TYR A 84 3.59 4.24 11.01
C TYR A 84 2.85 5.45 11.58
N TYR A 85 1.88 5.95 10.81
CA TYR A 85 0.90 6.91 11.28
C TYR A 85 -0.51 6.33 11.13
N PRO A 86 -1.34 6.34 12.19
CA PRO A 86 -2.77 6.11 12.03
C PRO A 86 -3.35 7.12 11.04
N THR A 87 -4.20 6.64 10.14
CA THR A 87 -4.96 7.49 9.21
C THR A 87 -6.43 7.11 9.25
N SER A 88 -7.28 7.94 8.66
CA SER A 88 -8.71 7.69 8.59
C SER A 88 -9.11 7.15 7.23
N LYS A 89 -10.25 6.46 7.20
CA LYS A 89 -10.86 5.96 5.96
C LYS A 89 -11.08 7.09 4.96
N GLU A 90 -11.54 8.25 5.42
CA GLU A 90 -11.84 9.42 4.60
C GLU A 90 -10.60 9.95 3.88
N TRP A 91 -9.44 9.93 4.53
CA TRP A 91 -8.17 10.30 3.89
C TRP A 91 -7.79 9.33 2.77
N VAL A 92 -7.93 8.03 3.03
CA VAL A 92 -7.66 6.98 2.03
C VAL A 92 -8.62 7.10 0.84
N GLU A 93 -9.91 7.32 1.10
CA GLU A 93 -10.92 7.50 0.06
C GLU A 93 -10.71 8.77 -0.76
N LEU A 94 -10.26 9.85 -0.12
CA LEU A 94 -9.88 11.10 -0.78
C LEU A 94 -8.70 10.89 -1.72
N ASP A 95 -7.65 10.20 -1.27
CA ASP A 95 -6.48 9.89 -2.08
C ASP A 95 -6.89 9.06 -3.31
N LEU A 96 -7.57 7.94 -3.10
CA LEU A 96 -7.99 7.06 -4.20
C LEU A 96 -8.99 7.74 -5.15
N SER A 97 -9.90 8.56 -4.62
CA SER A 97 -10.83 9.35 -5.42
C SER A 97 -10.15 10.43 -6.25
N THR A 98 -9.00 10.92 -5.81
CA THR A 98 -8.17 11.85 -6.58
C THR A 98 -7.36 11.10 -7.62
N LEU A 99 -6.75 9.98 -7.23
CA LEU A 99 -5.87 9.17 -8.09
C LEU A 99 -6.62 8.50 -9.23
N LYS A 100 -7.90 8.13 -9.07
CA LYS A 100 -8.71 7.58 -10.18
C LYS A 100 -8.86 8.54 -11.37
N LEU A 101 -8.56 9.82 -11.20
CA LEU A 101 -8.60 10.86 -12.23
C LEU A 101 -7.23 11.09 -12.90
N LYS A 102 -6.20 10.33 -12.54
CA LYS A 102 -4.84 10.47 -13.05
C LYS A 102 -4.48 9.32 -13.98
N GLU A 103 -3.72 9.66 -15.01
CA GLU A 103 -3.03 8.69 -15.85
C GLU A 103 -1.72 8.30 -15.13
N ASN A 104 -1.31 7.02 -15.23
CA ASN A 104 -0.10 6.46 -14.59
C ASN A 104 -0.17 6.31 -13.06
N VAL A 105 -1.28 5.77 -12.55
CA VAL A 105 -1.37 5.27 -11.18
C VAL A 105 -1.16 3.77 -11.18
N GLU A 106 -0.28 3.31 -10.31
CA GLU A 106 -0.04 1.91 -10.01
C GLU A 106 -0.45 1.67 -8.56
N ILE A 107 -1.32 0.69 -8.36
CA ILE A 107 -1.65 0.19 -7.02
C ILE A 107 -1.37 -1.29 -7.01
N GLU A 108 -0.44 -1.66 -6.14
CA GLU A 108 -0.15 -3.05 -5.81
C GLU A 108 -0.92 -3.40 -4.55
N TRP A 109 -1.79 -4.40 -4.67
CA TRP A 109 -2.50 -4.98 -3.53
C TRP A 109 -1.85 -6.30 -3.17
N PHE A 110 -1.53 -6.44 -1.89
CA PHE A 110 -1.04 -7.64 -1.25
C PHE A 110 -2.16 -8.20 -0.38
N GLN A 111 -2.80 -9.24 -0.87
CA GLN A 111 -3.81 -9.97 -0.12
C GLN A 111 -3.11 -11.03 0.74
N PHE A 112 -3.38 -10.99 2.04
CA PHE A 112 -2.96 -12.04 2.96
C PHE A 112 -3.95 -13.21 2.84
N GLU A 113 -3.46 -14.38 2.44
CA GLU A 113 -4.24 -15.62 2.52
C GLU A 113 -4.03 -16.26 3.90
N ASP A 114 -5.15 -16.61 4.55
CA ASP A 114 -5.20 -17.43 5.77
C ASP A 114 -4.60 -18.83 5.56
#